data_AF-R9N2X0-F1
#
_entry.id   AF-R9N2X0-F1
#
_cell.length_a   1.000
_cell.length_b   1.000
_cell.length_c   1.000
_cell.angle_alpha   90.00
_cell.angle_beta   90.00
_cell.angle_gamma   90.00
#
_symmetry.space_group_name_H-M   'P 1'
#
loop_
_entity.id
_entity.type
_entity.pdbx_description
1 polymer ?
#
loop_
_entity_poly.entity_id
_entity_poly.type
_entity_poly.pdbx_seq_one_letter_code
_entity_poly.pdbx_strand_id
1 'polypeptide(L)' 'MGLNDRVSHCAKCEFMKMYDYGNRIYYCDHADRIDDMGKLGVDHPPKTIPMWCPLRENVNE' A
#
# COMPACT_ATOMS: atom_id res chain seq x y z
N MET A 1 0.53 22.40 -3.10
CA MET A 1 -0.10 21.11 -3.47
C MET A 1 -0.34 20.33 -2.20
N GLY A 2 -1.55 19.83 -2.00
CA GLY A 2 -2.03 19.31 -0.72
C GLY A 2 -1.13 18.20 -0.18
N LEU A 3 -0.52 18.47 0.97
CA LEU A 3 0.26 17.49 1.72
C LEU A 3 -0.72 16.43 2.22
N ASN A 4 -0.70 15.30 1.53
CA ASN A 4 -1.44 14.09 1.83
C ASN A 4 -1.40 13.83 3.34
N ASP A 5 -2.56 13.89 3.98
CA ASP A 5 -2.77 13.43 5.34
C ASP A 5 -2.35 11.96 5.43
N ARG A 6 -1.06 11.78 5.71
CA ARG A 6 -0.40 10.63 6.33
C ARG A 6 -1.16 9.34 6.05
N VAL A 7 -0.88 8.71 4.91
CA VAL A 7 -1.33 7.35 4.61
C VAL A 7 -0.58 6.40 5.55
N SER A 8 -0.93 6.43 6.84
CA SER A 8 -0.38 5.57 7.88
C SER A 8 -0.78 4.11 7.65
N HIS A 9 -1.86 3.88 6.89
CA HIS A 9 -2.43 2.57 6.63
C HIS A 9 -2.68 2.39 5.13
N CYS A 10 -2.19 1.29 4.56
CA CYS A 10 -2.45 0.93 3.15
C CYS A 10 -3.94 0.85 2.80
N ALA A 11 -4.81 0.58 3.79
CA ALA A 11 -6.27 0.57 3.61
C ALA A 11 -6.85 1.91 3.11
N LYS A 12 -6.13 3.02 3.30
CA LYS A 12 -6.52 4.36 2.81
C LYS A 12 -5.64 4.86 1.67
N CYS A 13 -4.78 4.00 1.12
CA CYS A 13 -3.86 4.34 0.05
C CYS A 13 -4.56 4.24 -1.31
N GLU A 14 -4.48 5.28 -2.13
CA GLU A 14 -5.05 5.28 -3.49
C GLU A 14 -4.43 4.21 -4.41
N PHE A 15 -3.18 3.84 -4.13
CA PHE A 15 -2.43 2.81 -4.86
C PHE A 15 -2.82 1.39 -4.44
N MET A 16 -3.64 1.22 -3.39
CA MET A 16 -4.11 -0.10 -2.98
C MET A 16 -5.18 -0.61 -3.96
N LYS A 17 -4.90 -1.76 -4.57
CA LYS A 17 -5.87 -2.54 -5.35
C LYS A 17 -6.29 -3.78 -4.59
N MET A 18 -7.54 -4.18 -4.76
CA MET A 18 -8.09 -5.43 -4.23
C MET A 18 -8.61 -6.23 -5.42
N TYR A 19 -8.22 -7.50 -5.48
CA TYR A 19 -8.73 -8.47 -6.44
C TYR A 19 -9.39 -9.62 -5.69
N ASP A 20 -10.56 -10.05 -6.17
CA ASP A 20 -11.30 -11.18 -5.59
C ASP A 20 -11.35 -12.33 -6.60
N TYR A 21 -10.48 -13.32 -6.41
CA TYR A 21 -10.42 -14.56 -7.19
C TYR A 21 -10.71 -15.77 -6.30
N GLY A 22 -11.74 -15.66 -5.45
CA GLY A 22 -12.06 -16.65 -4.42
C GLY A 22 -11.36 -16.40 -3.09
N ASN A 23 -10.36 -15.51 -3.08
CA ASN A 23 -9.84 -14.85 -1.89
C ASN A 23 -9.62 -13.37 -2.23
N ARG A 24 -9.81 -12.48 -1.25
CA ARG A 24 -9.51 -11.06 -1.42
C ARG A 24 -8.01 -10.87 -1.28
N ILE A 25 -7.33 -10.54 -2.37
CA ILE A 25 -5.89 -10.27 -2.35
C ILE A 25 -5.66 -8.78 -2.58
N TYR A 26 -4.89 -8.19 -1.69
CA TYR A 26 -4.55 -6.77 -1.74
C TYR A 26 -3.16 -6.59 -2.32
N TYR A 27 -3.01 -5.63 -3.22
CA TYR A 27 -1.77 -5.29 -3.88
C TYR A 27 -1.55 -3.77 -3.91
N CYS A 28 -0.30 -3.36 -3.98
CA CYS A 28 0.14 -1.99 -4.20
C CYS A 28 0.52 -1.84 -5.66
N ASP A 29 -0.19 -0.97 -6.37
CA ASP A 29 0.02 -0.66 -7.79
C ASP A 29 0.85 0.62 -7.98
N HIS A 30 1.65 0.99 -6.98
CA HIS A 30 2.59 2.10 -7.10
C HIS A 30 3.69 1.72 -8.08
N ALA A 31 4.01 2.62 -9.03
CA ALA A 31 5.05 2.40 -10.03
C ALA A 31 6.45 2.29 -9.39
N ASP A 32 6.74 3.17 -8.43
CA ASP A 32 8.01 3.19 -7.69
C ASP A 32 8.09 2.18 -6.54
N ARG A 33 7.27 1.12 -6.54
CA ARG A 33 7.39 0.08 -5.52
C ARG A 33 8.74 -0.63 -5.66
N ILE A 34 9.42 -0.84 -4.54
CA ILE A 34 10.72 -1.53 -4.52
C ILE A 34 10.52 -3.05 -4.61
N ASP A 35 9.35 -3.55 -4.22
CA ASP A 35 8.98 -4.96 -4.30
C ASP A 35 8.39 -5.32 -5.67
N ASP A 36 8.83 -6.43 -6.24
CA ASP A 36 8.41 -6.87 -7.58
C ASP A 36 6.92 -7.21 -7.65
N MET A 37 6.36 -7.81 -6.58
CA MET A 37 4.98 -8.32 -6.59
C MET A 37 3.98 -7.28 -6.10
N GLY A 38 4.38 -6.37 -5.22
CA GLY A 38 3.50 -5.40 -4.57
C GLY A 38 2.43 -6.03 -3.68
N LYS A 39 2.57 -7.30 -3.27
CA LYS A 39 1.54 -7.99 -2.50
C LYS A 39 1.46 -7.44 -1.08
N LEU A 40 0.28 -6.96 -0.69
CA LEU A 40 0.02 -6.35 0.62
C LEU A 40 -0.55 -7.36 1.64
N GLY A 41 -1.43 -8.26 1.20
CA GLY A 41 -2.08 -9.21 2.11
C GLY A 41 -3.17 -10.06 1.44
N VAL A 42 -3.69 -11.02 2.19
CA VAL A 42 -4.85 -11.86 1.82
C VAL A 42 -5.93 -11.65 2.88
N ASP A 43 -7.19 -11.61 2.46
CA ASP A 43 -8.42 -11.38 3.21
C ASP A 43 -8.56 -9.99 3.83
N HIS A 44 -7.48 -9.46 4.40
CA HIS A 44 -7.42 -8.14 5.00
C HIS A 44 -6.23 -7.30 4.48
N PRO A 45 -6.39 -5.98 4.36
CA PRO A 45 -5.27 -5.10 4.07
C PRO A 45 -4.27 -5.09 5.23
N PRO A 46 -2.99 -4.77 4.99
CA PRO A 46 -1.99 -4.71 6.03
C PRO A 46 -2.28 -3.52 6.96
N LYS A 47 -2.06 -3.76 8.26
CA LYS A 47 -2.24 -2.74 9.30
C LYS A 47 -1.11 -1.71 9.31
N THR A 48 0.06 -2.07 8.79
CA THR A 48 1.26 -1.25 8.75
C THR A 48 1.72 -1.03 7.32
N ILE A 49 2.47 0.05 7.09
CA ILE A 49 3.10 0.32 5.80
C ILE A 49 4.25 -0.69 5.60
N PRO A 50 4.27 -1.45 4.49
CA PRO A 50 5.37 -2.36 4.17
C PRO A 50 6.70 -1.62 4.07
N MET A 51 7.81 -2.29 4.43
CA MET A 51 9.14 -1.68 4.38
C MET A 51 9.57 -1.24 2.98
N TRP A 52 9.13 -1.97 1.95
CA TRP A 52 9.37 -1.70 0.54
C TRP A 52 8.44 -0.63 -0.05
N CYS A 53 7.51 -0.09 0.74
CA CYS A 53 6.59 0.93 0.25
C CYS A 53 7.35 2.24 0.00
N PRO A 54 7.27 2.83 -1.21
CA PRO A 54 7.98 4.05 -1.55
C PRO A 54 7.51 5.26 -0.71
N LEU A 55 6.29 5.20 -0.18
CA LEU A 55 5.73 6.25 0.66
C LEU A 55 6.11 6.11 2.15
N ARG A 56 6.91 5.10 2.53
CA ARG A 56 7.27 4.84 3.93
C ARG A 56 8.18 5.91 4.54
N GLU A 57 9.10 6.48 3.77
CA GLU A 57 10.09 7.45 4.29
C GLU A 57 9.62 8.91 4.19
N ASN A 58 8.54 9.19 3.46
CA ASN A 58 7.93 10.52 3.37
C ASN A 58 7.17 10.92 4.66
N VAL A 59 7.37 10.20 5.77
CA VAL A 59 6.77 10.48 7.08
C VAL A 59 7.63 11.47 7.88
N ASN A 60 8.81 11.84 7.37
CA ASN A 60 9.79 12.69 8.04
C ASN A 60 10.30 13.83 7.13
N GLU A 61 9.45 14.79 6.78
CA GLU A 61 9.85 16.21 6.56
C GLU A 61 8.72 17.15 6.95
#